data_AF-A0AA36DC14-F1
#
_entry.id   AF-A0AA36DC14-F1
#
_cell.length_a   1.000
_cell.length_b   1.000
_cell.length_c   1.000
_cell.angle_alpha   90.00
_cell.angle_beta   90.00
_cell.angle_gamma   90.00
#
_symmetry.space_group_name_H-M   'P 1'
#
loop_
_entity.id
_entity.type
_entity.pdbx_description
1 polymer ?
#
loop_
_entity_poly.entity_id
_entity_poly.type
_entity_poly.pdbx_seq_one_letter_code
_entity_poly.pdbx_strand_id
1 'polypeptide(L)'
;MAFQAPRIHGHNELDYQELLKQVQTLQGKLSAKTDALLRLARAEVERIEENAGIVKLEASPAARNSVRLSSEQTSDGETIGRQEKLVSENRQLEADMASVLSTKEELVLERDALVKKVERLSQELTYLLNGDPKRVVEDLDSLMAENRYLKAQLDSAQEERQTIKENLEKYKSVAEHVAARRQAELGSTSKDEGEKPTVAVVNMKQIRELLSSHSIDLDESDYRALSNVLLDLCNDKQMALAHQRRANKILGNRLYEVEQRLQGLEAGKSPRSVSPRLDVIQK
;
A
#
# COMPACT_ATOMS: atom_id res chain seq x y z
N MET A 1 -17.76 24.73 -24.86
CA MET A 1 -16.88 23.56 -24.70
C MET A 1 -17.66 22.50 -23.95
N ALA A 2 -18.15 21.47 -24.64
CA ALA A 2 -18.87 20.35 -24.03
C ALA A 2 -17.87 19.22 -23.77
N PHE A 3 -17.61 18.91 -22.50
CA PHE A 3 -16.78 17.78 -22.10
C PHE A 3 -17.58 16.49 -22.28
N GLN A 4 -17.14 15.63 -23.20
CA GLN A 4 -17.69 14.31 -23.40
C GLN A 4 -16.90 13.31 -22.55
N ALA A 5 -17.53 12.79 -21.50
CA ALA A 5 -16.95 11.76 -20.63
C ALA A 5 -16.82 10.42 -21.39
N PRO A 6 -15.80 9.59 -21.10
CA PRO A 6 -15.56 8.35 -21.83
C PRO A 6 -16.63 7.31 -21.48
N ARG A 7 -17.24 6.69 -22.50
CA ARG A 7 -18.23 5.61 -22.36
C ARG A 7 -17.54 4.29 -22.00
N ILE A 8 -17.16 4.11 -20.73
CA ILE A 8 -16.50 2.88 -20.25
C ILE A 8 -17.50 1.83 -19.73
N HIS A 9 -18.79 2.18 -19.63
CA HIS A 9 -19.81 1.35 -18.98
C HIS A 9 -20.58 0.40 -19.93
N GLY A 10 -20.41 0.53 -21.25
CA GLY A 10 -21.18 -0.29 -22.21
C GLY A 10 -20.60 -1.69 -22.47
N HIS A 11 -19.27 -1.85 -22.38
CA HIS A 11 -18.62 -3.13 -22.69
C HIS A 11 -18.84 -4.19 -21.60
N ASN A 12 -18.68 -3.81 -20.32
CA ASN A 12 -18.86 -4.75 -19.20
C ASN A 12 -20.29 -5.27 -19.07
N GLU A 13 -21.30 -4.49 -19.48
CA GLU A 13 -22.70 -4.89 -19.39
C GLU A 13 -23.10 -5.82 -20.54
N LEU A 14 -22.54 -5.63 -21.73
CA LEU A 14 -22.69 -6.58 -22.85
C LEU A 14 -22.01 -7.92 -22.53
N ASP A 15 -20.80 -7.89 -21.97
CA ASP A 15 -20.06 -9.10 -21.58
C ASP A 15 -20.77 -9.86 -20.47
N TYR A 16 -21.39 -9.16 -19.50
CA TYR A 16 -22.20 -9.77 -18.45
C TYR A 16 -23.48 -10.41 -18.99
N GLN A 17 -24.15 -9.77 -19.95
CA GLN A 17 -25.34 -10.33 -20.61
C GLN A 17 -25.00 -11.56 -21.46
N GLU A 18 -23.84 -11.57 -22.10
CA GLU A 18 -23.35 -12.71 -22.86
C GLU A 18 -23.01 -13.89 -21.94
N LEU A 19 -22.37 -13.61 -20.80
CA LEU A 19 -22.10 -14.63 -19.77
C LEU A 19 -23.39 -15.22 -19.20
N LEU A 20 -24.41 -14.40 -18.96
CA LEU A 20 -25.74 -14.86 -18.51
C LEU A 20 -26.40 -15.81 -19.52
N LYS A 21 -26.32 -15.49 -20.82
CA LYS A 21 -26.83 -16.37 -21.89
C LYS A 21 -26.06 -17.68 -21.95
N GLN A 22 -24.74 -17.66 -21.78
CA GLN A 22 -23.93 -18.87 -21.74
C GLN A 22 -24.31 -19.75 -20.54
N VAL A 23 -24.48 -19.17 -19.35
CA VAL A 23 -24.91 -19.90 -18.15
C VAL A 23 -26.29 -20.53 -18.36
N GLN A 24 -27.26 -19.80 -18.91
CA GLN A 24 -28.59 -20.34 -19.22
C GLN A 24 -28.53 -21.49 -20.24
N THR A 25 -27.68 -21.37 -21.26
CA THR A 25 -27.48 -22.43 -22.26
C THR A 25 -26.86 -23.68 -21.64
N LEU A 26 -25.88 -23.51 -20.76
CA LEU A 26 -25.25 -24.63 -20.04
C LEU A 26 -26.22 -25.30 -19.06
N GLN A 27 -27.05 -24.52 -18.36
CA GLN A 27 -28.11 -25.05 -17.49
C GLN A 27 -29.13 -25.88 -18.28
N GLY A 28 -29.56 -25.42 -19.46
CA GLY A 28 -30.43 -26.18 -20.34
C GLY A 28 -29.81 -27.49 -20.84
N LYS A 29 -28.53 -27.45 -21.24
CA LYS A 29 -27.77 -28.65 -21.65
C LYS A 29 -27.61 -29.65 -20.50
N LEU A 30 -27.35 -29.15 -19.29
CA LEU A 30 -27.23 -30.00 -18.10
C LEU A 30 -28.56 -30.69 -17.79
N SER A 31 -29.68 -29.96 -17.82
CA SER A 31 -31.02 -30.52 -17.63
C SER A 31 -31.33 -31.63 -18.64
N ALA A 32 -31.08 -31.38 -19.93
CA ALA A 32 -31.32 -32.37 -20.97
C ALA A 32 -30.46 -33.63 -20.79
N LYS A 33 -29.20 -33.48 -20.32
CA LYS A 33 -28.30 -34.60 -20.05
C LYS A 33 -28.76 -35.42 -18.84
N THR A 34 -29.26 -34.75 -17.79
CA THR A 34 -29.87 -35.41 -16.62
C THR A 34 -31.10 -36.23 -17.02
N ASP A 35 -31.98 -35.67 -17.86
CA ASP A 35 -33.18 -36.38 -18.34
C ASP A 35 -32.83 -37.60 -19.21
N ALA A 36 -31.80 -37.49 -20.05
CA ALA A 36 -31.31 -38.62 -20.85
C ALA A 36 -30.75 -39.76 -19.97
N LEU A 37 -29.97 -39.42 -18.93
CA LEU A 37 -29.44 -40.40 -17.98
C LEU A 37 -30.57 -41.09 -17.21
N LEU A 38 -31.59 -40.35 -16.78
CA LEU A 38 -32.76 -40.93 -16.10
C LEU A 38 -33.54 -41.89 -17.01
N ARG A 39 -33.67 -41.58 -18.32
CA ARG A 39 -34.32 -42.50 -19.27
C ARG A 39 -33.50 -43.78 -19.47
N LEU A 40 -32.18 -43.67 -19.62
CA LEU A 40 -31.30 -44.84 -19.74
C LEU A 40 -31.33 -45.70 -18.48
N ALA A 41 -31.30 -45.08 -17.29
CA ALA A 41 -31.39 -45.80 -16.03
C ALA A 41 -32.72 -46.56 -15.89
N ARG A 42 -33.85 -45.97 -16.30
CA ARG A 42 -35.16 -46.65 -16.31
C ARG A 42 -35.18 -47.84 -17.27
N ALA A 43 -34.66 -47.66 -18.48
CA ALA A 43 -34.59 -48.74 -19.47
C ALA A 43 -33.71 -49.91 -19.01
N GLU A 44 -32.64 -49.63 -18.27
CA GLU A 44 -31.77 -50.68 -17.71
C GLU A 44 -32.44 -51.43 -16.56
N VAL A 45 -33.21 -50.73 -15.70
CA VAL A 45 -34.03 -51.39 -14.65
C VAL A 45 -35.07 -52.31 -15.28
N GLU A 46 -35.78 -51.87 -16.32
CA GLU A 46 -36.75 -52.70 -17.05
C GLU A 46 -36.09 -53.96 -17.63
N ARG A 47 -34.88 -53.85 -18.21
CA ARG A 47 -34.12 -55.01 -18.71
C ARG A 47 -33.72 -55.98 -17.61
N ILE A 48 -33.33 -55.48 -16.44
CA ILE A 48 -32.97 -56.32 -15.29
C ILE A 48 -34.21 -57.06 -14.77
N GLU A 49 -35.37 -56.40 -14.72
CA GLU A 49 -36.64 -57.02 -14.33
C GLU A 49 -37.11 -58.09 -15.33
N GLU A 50 -37.00 -57.84 -16.63
CA GLU A 50 -37.28 -58.84 -17.68
C GLU A 50 -36.36 -60.06 -17.56
N ASN A 51 -35.05 -59.84 -17.40
CA ASN A 51 -34.08 -60.93 -17.23
C ASN A 51 -34.33 -61.72 -15.94
N ALA A 52 -34.71 -61.07 -14.83
CA ALA A 52 -35.09 -61.74 -13.60
C ALA A 52 -36.36 -62.58 -13.75
N GLY A 53 -37.31 -62.15 -14.60
CA GLY A 53 -38.51 -62.91 -14.97
C GLY A 53 -38.16 -64.19 -15.73
N ILE A 54 -37.24 -64.13 -16.67
CA ILE A 54 -36.76 -65.29 -17.46
C ILE A 54 -36.05 -66.32 -16.56
N VAL A 55 -35.20 -65.86 -15.64
CA VAL A 55 -34.50 -66.73 -14.68
C VAL A 55 -35.48 -67.44 -13.72
N LYS A 56 -36.61 -66.81 -13.36
CA LYS A 56 -37.66 -67.44 -12.56
C LYS A 56 -38.46 -68.50 -13.31
N LEU A 57 -38.63 -68.37 -14.63
CA LEU A 57 -39.30 -69.36 -15.49
C LEU A 57 -38.44 -70.61 -15.75
N GLU A 58 -37.12 -70.44 -15.83
CA GLU A 58 -36.15 -71.55 -15.97
C GLU A 58 -35.94 -72.35 -14.67
N ALA A 59 -36.44 -71.86 -13.51
CA ALA A 59 -36.26 -72.49 -12.20
C ALA A 59 -37.39 -73.47 -11.77
N SER A 60 -38.24 -73.91 -12.71
CA SER A 60 -39.29 -74.93 -12.44
C SER A 60 -38.79 -76.35 -12.79
N PRO A 61 -38.60 -77.26 -11.81
CA PRO A 61 -37.97 -78.56 -12.03
C PRO A 61 -39.01 -79.64 -12.35
N ALA A 62 -39.57 -79.63 -13.56
CA ALA A 62 -40.46 -80.71 -14.00
C ALA A 62 -40.44 -80.87 -15.53
N ALA A 63 -39.35 -81.43 -16.07
CA ALA A 63 -39.30 -82.31 -17.25
C ALA A 63 -37.93 -82.26 -17.95
N ARG A 64 -36.88 -82.82 -17.35
CA ARG A 64 -35.65 -83.14 -18.08
C ARG A 64 -35.03 -84.43 -17.55
N ASN A 65 -35.64 -85.56 -17.90
CA ASN A 65 -34.99 -86.85 -17.73
C ASN A 65 -35.41 -87.78 -18.87
N SER A 66 -34.58 -87.89 -19.92
CA SER A 66 -34.45 -89.06 -20.82
C SER A 66 -33.58 -88.82 -22.08
N VAL A 67 -33.12 -87.60 -22.42
CA VAL A 67 -32.35 -87.37 -23.68
C VAL A 67 -31.17 -86.40 -23.51
N ARG A 68 -30.43 -86.44 -22.40
CA ARG A 68 -29.36 -85.46 -22.13
C ARG A 68 -27.93 -86.03 -22.06
N LEU A 69 -27.76 -87.29 -21.70
CA LEU A 69 -26.46 -87.86 -21.33
C LEU A 69 -25.47 -88.17 -22.49
N SER A 70 -25.82 -87.92 -23.75
CA SER A 70 -24.92 -88.16 -24.90
C SER A 70 -24.76 -86.98 -25.87
N SER A 71 -25.48 -85.87 -25.65
CA SER A 71 -25.35 -84.63 -26.43
C SER A 71 -24.73 -83.47 -25.64
N GLU A 72 -24.61 -83.59 -24.31
CA GLU A 72 -24.15 -82.49 -23.44
C GLU A 72 -22.63 -82.38 -23.33
N GLN A 73 -21.87 -83.46 -23.52
CA GLN A 73 -20.42 -83.43 -23.33
C GLN A 73 -19.66 -82.59 -24.37
N THR A 74 -20.23 -82.36 -25.57
CA THR A 74 -19.61 -81.53 -26.61
C THR A 74 -20.03 -80.06 -26.53
N SER A 75 -21.27 -79.78 -26.12
CA SER A 75 -21.78 -78.41 -25.92
C SER A 75 -21.12 -77.75 -24.71
N ASP A 76 -20.92 -78.50 -23.62
CA ASP A 76 -20.34 -77.97 -22.39
C ASP A 76 -18.88 -77.52 -22.61
N GLY A 77 -18.10 -78.29 -23.39
CA GLY A 77 -16.71 -77.94 -23.72
C GLY A 77 -16.56 -76.63 -24.50
N GLU A 78 -17.43 -76.38 -25.50
CA GLU A 78 -17.44 -75.12 -26.25
C GLU A 78 -17.86 -73.93 -25.38
N THR A 79 -18.83 -74.14 -24.48
CA THR A 79 -19.24 -73.11 -23.52
C THR A 79 -18.16 -72.80 -22.49
N ILE A 80 -17.42 -73.80 -22.02
CA ILE A 80 -16.29 -73.64 -21.11
C ILE A 80 -15.16 -72.87 -21.80
N GLY A 81 -14.79 -73.24 -23.03
CA GLY A 81 -13.74 -72.52 -23.79
C GLY A 81 -14.12 -71.07 -24.08
N ARG A 82 -15.40 -70.76 -24.30
CA ARG A 82 -15.89 -69.37 -24.42
C ARG A 82 -15.82 -68.63 -23.09
N GLN A 83 -16.18 -69.28 -21.98
CA GLN A 83 -16.06 -68.71 -20.63
C GLN A 83 -14.60 -68.42 -20.28
N GLU A 84 -13.66 -69.32 -20.56
CA GLU A 84 -12.23 -69.11 -20.33
C GLU A 84 -11.68 -67.93 -21.13
N LYS A 85 -12.09 -67.77 -22.40
CA LYS A 85 -11.73 -66.60 -23.21
C LYS A 85 -12.27 -65.30 -22.60
N LEU A 86 -13.55 -65.27 -22.22
CA LEU A 86 -14.16 -64.10 -21.58
C LEU A 86 -13.51 -63.77 -20.23
N VAL A 87 -13.10 -64.78 -19.45
CA VAL A 87 -12.35 -64.58 -18.20
C VAL A 87 -10.96 -64.02 -18.48
N SER A 88 -10.27 -64.51 -19.50
CA SER A 88 -8.97 -63.97 -19.93
C SER A 88 -9.09 -62.51 -20.42
N GLU A 89 -10.13 -62.21 -21.20
CA GLU A 89 -10.41 -60.85 -21.68
C GLU A 89 -10.77 -59.92 -20.52
N ASN A 90 -11.62 -60.35 -19.59
CA ASN A 90 -11.94 -59.58 -18.38
C ASN A 90 -10.68 -59.31 -17.55
N ARG A 91 -9.82 -60.31 -17.37
CA ARG A 91 -8.56 -60.13 -16.63
C ARG A 91 -7.62 -59.15 -17.32
N GLN A 92 -7.56 -59.17 -18.65
CA GLN A 92 -6.79 -58.19 -19.41
C GLN A 92 -7.37 -56.78 -19.26
N LEU A 93 -8.70 -56.63 -19.37
CA LEU A 93 -9.39 -55.35 -19.17
C LEU A 93 -9.19 -54.80 -17.75
N GLU A 94 -9.18 -55.66 -16.73
CA GLU A 94 -8.87 -55.27 -15.35
C GLU A 94 -7.43 -54.74 -15.22
N ALA A 95 -6.46 -55.39 -15.87
CA ALA A 95 -5.07 -54.96 -15.89
C ALA A 95 -4.89 -53.62 -16.63
N ASP A 96 -5.52 -53.48 -17.80
CA ASP A 96 -5.49 -52.25 -18.59
C ASP A 96 -6.16 -51.10 -17.82
N MET A 97 -7.29 -51.36 -17.17
CA MET A 97 -7.98 -50.37 -16.32
C MET A 97 -7.08 -49.93 -15.15
N ALA A 98 -6.40 -50.86 -14.49
CA ALA A 98 -5.46 -50.53 -13.42
C ALA A 98 -4.29 -49.65 -13.93
N SER A 99 -3.75 -49.95 -15.11
CA SER A 99 -2.70 -49.14 -15.75
C SER A 99 -3.19 -47.73 -16.10
N VAL A 100 -4.39 -47.61 -16.67
CA VAL A 100 -5.01 -46.31 -16.99
C VAL A 100 -5.29 -45.50 -15.72
N LEU A 101 -5.68 -46.14 -14.62
CA LEU A 101 -5.86 -45.45 -13.34
C LEU A 101 -4.54 -44.93 -12.78
N SER A 102 -3.46 -45.73 -12.83
CA SER A 102 -2.12 -45.30 -12.40
C SER A 102 -1.63 -44.09 -13.19
N THR A 103 -1.71 -44.15 -14.52
CA THR A 103 -1.31 -43.02 -15.38
C THR A 103 -2.16 -41.78 -15.16
N LYS A 104 -3.47 -41.94 -14.92
CA LYS A 104 -4.35 -40.83 -14.55
C LYS A 104 -3.90 -40.19 -13.24
N GLU A 105 -3.53 -40.96 -12.22
CA GLU A 105 -3.04 -40.43 -10.94
C GLU A 105 -1.75 -39.62 -11.13
N GLU A 106 -0.81 -40.12 -11.92
CA GLU A 106 0.42 -39.39 -12.28
C GLU A 106 0.11 -38.06 -12.97
N LEU A 107 -0.80 -38.05 -13.94
CA LEU A 107 -1.22 -36.82 -14.64
C LEU A 107 -1.93 -35.84 -13.70
N VAL A 108 -2.70 -36.31 -12.72
CA VAL A 108 -3.34 -35.46 -11.71
C VAL A 108 -2.28 -34.77 -10.85
N LEU A 109 -1.24 -35.50 -10.42
CA LEU A 109 -0.13 -34.94 -9.65
C LEU A 109 0.64 -33.90 -10.46
N GLU A 110 0.92 -34.17 -11.74
CA GLU A 110 1.58 -33.22 -12.63
C GLU A 110 0.73 -31.96 -12.85
N ARG A 111 -0.57 -32.13 -13.08
CA ARG A 111 -1.51 -31.01 -13.17
C ARG A 111 -1.50 -30.17 -11.91
N ASP A 112 -1.54 -30.78 -10.72
CA ASP A 112 -1.51 -30.06 -9.45
C ASP A 112 -0.19 -29.29 -9.24
N ALA A 113 0.94 -29.88 -9.65
CA ALA A 113 2.24 -29.19 -9.63
C ALA A 113 2.27 -27.98 -10.58
N LEU A 114 1.70 -28.13 -11.79
CA LEU A 114 1.61 -27.04 -12.75
C LEU A 114 0.67 -25.93 -12.29
N VAL A 115 -0.49 -26.26 -11.68
CA VAL A 115 -1.40 -25.27 -11.09
C VAL A 115 -0.68 -24.45 -10.03
N LYS A 116 0.01 -25.10 -9.09
CA LYS A 116 0.80 -24.40 -8.05
C LYS A 116 1.88 -23.51 -8.67
N LYS A 117 2.52 -23.96 -9.75
CA LYS A 117 3.54 -23.17 -10.47
C LYS A 117 2.91 -21.93 -11.11
N VAL A 118 1.75 -22.06 -11.74
CA VAL A 118 1.00 -20.94 -12.32
C VAL A 118 0.56 -19.95 -11.25
N GLU A 119 0.03 -20.42 -10.12
CA GLU A 119 -0.35 -19.57 -8.98
C GLU A 119 0.84 -18.77 -8.45
N ARG A 120 2.00 -19.43 -8.23
CA ARG A 120 3.23 -18.74 -7.78
C ARG A 120 3.69 -17.70 -8.78
N LEU A 121 3.77 -18.06 -10.07
CA LEU A 121 4.19 -17.12 -11.12
C LEU A 121 3.22 -15.95 -11.27
N SER A 122 1.91 -16.20 -11.13
CA SER A 122 0.89 -15.15 -11.18
C SER A 122 1.05 -14.18 -10.02
N GLN A 123 1.35 -14.68 -8.81
CA GLN A 123 1.64 -13.84 -7.65
C GLN A 123 2.89 -13.01 -7.90
N GLU A 124 3.99 -13.61 -8.35
CA GLU A 124 5.24 -12.91 -8.69
C GLU A 124 5.03 -11.83 -9.75
N LEU A 125 4.26 -12.14 -10.80
CA LEU A 125 3.92 -11.17 -11.85
C LEU A 125 3.09 -10.02 -11.29
N THR A 126 2.13 -10.31 -10.40
CA THR A 126 1.33 -9.28 -9.73
C THR A 126 2.21 -8.37 -8.87
N TYR A 127 3.16 -8.94 -8.12
CA TYR A 127 4.15 -8.18 -7.35
C TYR A 127 5.06 -7.31 -8.22
N LEU A 128 5.47 -7.81 -9.39
CA LEU A 128 6.31 -7.04 -10.33
C LEU A 128 5.53 -5.91 -11.02
N LEU A 129 4.30 -6.18 -11.47
CA LEU A 129 3.46 -5.20 -12.17
C LEU A 129 2.97 -4.09 -11.24
N ASN A 130 2.53 -4.44 -10.03
CA ASN A 130 1.98 -3.48 -9.09
C ASN A 130 3.04 -2.88 -8.16
N GLY A 131 4.28 -3.40 -8.22
CA GLY A 131 5.31 -3.11 -7.24
C GLY A 131 4.98 -3.67 -5.85
N ASP A 132 5.91 -3.48 -4.90
CA ASP A 132 5.60 -3.74 -3.50
C ASP A 132 4.68 -2.62 -3.00
N PRO A 133 3.41 -2.93 -2.61
CA PRO A 133 2.48 -1.91 -2.14
C PRO A 133 3.01 -1.16 -0.91
N LYS A 134 3.87 -1.79 -0.09
CA LYS A 134 4.52 -1.10 1.04
C LYS A 134 5.53 -0.07 0.54
N ARG A 135 6.33 -0.42 -0.45
CA ARG A 135 7.33 0.48 -1.05
C ARG A 135 6.66 1.69 -1.72
N VAL A 136 5.53 1.50 -2.40
CA VAL A 136 4.77 2.62 -2.98
C VAL A 136 4.27 3.59 -1.90
N VAL A 137 3.80 3.07 -0.76
CA VAL A 137 3.36 3.90 0.37
C VAL A 137 4.54 4.64 1.01
N GLU A 138 5.67 3.96 1.23
CA GLU A 138 6.89 4.56 1.77
C GLU A 138 7.46 5.66 0.85
N ASP A 139 7.45 5.42 -0.48
CA ASP A 139 7.87 6.40 -1.49
C ASP A 139 6.93 7.62 -1.48
N LEU A 140 5.61 7.41 -1.34
CA LEU A 140 4.62 8.48 -1.24
C LEU A 140 4.82 9.33 0.03
N ASP A 141 5.01 8.70 1.19
CA ASP A 141 5.24 9.39 2.46
C ASP A 141 6.54 10.22 2.41
N SER A 142 7.59 9.67 1.79
CA SER A 142 8.86 10.38 1.56
C SER A 142 8.66 11.61 0.67
N LEU A 143 7.94 11.47 -0.44
CA LEU A 143 7.60 12.59 -1.32
C LEU A 143 6.72 13.64 -0.62
N MET A 144 5.77 13.23 0.22
CA MET A 144 4.95 14.15 1.00
C MET A 144 5.79 14.92 2.03
N ALA A 145 6.74 14.26 2.68
CA ALA A 145 7.66 14.91 3.61
C ALA A 145 8.54 15.95 2.90
N GLU A 146 9.11 15.60 1.74
CA GLU A 146 9.88 16.52 0.91
C GLU A 146 9.02 17.70 0.45
N ASN A 147 7.79 17.44 -0.01
CA ASN A 147 6.88 18.50 -0.45
C ASN A 147 6.53 19.47 0.68
N ARG A 148 6.30 18.97 1.90
CA ARG A 148 6.08 19.79 3.10
C ARG A 148 7.32 20.63 3.43
N TYR A 149 8.51 20.03 3.35
CA TYR A 149 9.76 20.73 3.61
C TYR A 149 10.04 21.84 2.58
N LEU A 150 9.85 21.56 1.30
CA LEU A 150 10.01 22.55 0.22
C LEU A 150 8.99 23.69 0.33
N LYS A 151 7.74 23.39 0.70
CA LYS A 151 6.74 24.43 0.99
C LYS A 151 7.15 25.31 2.15
N ALA A 152 7.61 24.73 3.27
CA ALA A 152 8.09 25.51 4.40
C ALA A 152 9.29 26.40 4.04
N GLN A 153 10.22 25.90 3.22
CA GLN A 153 11.32 26.72 2.70
C GLN A 153 10.83 27.86 1.80
N LEU A 154 9.86 27.59 0.93
CA LEU A 154 9.28 28.61 0.07
C LEU A 154 8.58 29.70 0.89
N ASP A 155 7.79 29.32 1.88
CA ASP A 155 7.08 30.24 2.77
C ASP A 155 8.07 31.11 3.54
N SER A 156 9.12 30.51 4.12
CA SER A 156 10.21 31.24 4.79
C SER A 156 10.89 32.25 3.84
N ALA A 157 11.21 31.85 2.62
CA ALA A 157 11.82 32.73 1.62
C ALA A 157 10.87 33.88 1.20
N GLN A 158 9.56 33.63 1.18
CA GLN A 158 8.56 34.66 0.90
C GLN A 158 8.44 35.66 2.05
N GLU A 159 8.47 35.21 3.30
CA GLU A 159 8.49 36.06 4.49
C GLU A 159 9.75 36.94 4.54
N GLU A 160 10.92 36.37 4.27
CA GLU A 160 12.19 37.11 4.18
C GLU A 160 12.14 38.17 3.08
N ARG A 161 11.65 37.80 1.90
CA ARG A 161 11.47 38.73 0.77
C ARG A 161 10.53 39.88 1.14
N GLN A 162 9.43 39.59 1.85
CA GLN A 162 8.48 40.61 2.29
C GLN A 162 9.13 41.56 3.30
N THR A 163 9.85 41.02 4.28
CA THR A 163 10.59 41.80 5.28
C THR A 163 11.65 42.71 4.64
N ILE A 164 12.39 42.20 3.64
CA ILE A 164 13.39 42.98 2.90
C ILE A 164 12.71 44.12 2.12
N LYS A 165 11.55 43.88 1.49
CA LYS A 165 10.79 44.93 0.79
C LYS A 165 10.36 46.05 1.73
N GLU A 166 9.78 45.70 2.87
CA GLU A 166 9.35 46.67 3.88
C GLU A 166 10.54 47.47 4.43
N ASN A 167 11.68 46.82 4.67
CA ASN A 167 12.89 47.50 5.10
C ASN A 167 13.44 48.44 4.02
N LEU A 168 13.41 48.03 2.75
CA LEU A 168 13.82 48.87 1.63
C LEU A 168 12.95 50.13 1.54
N GLU A 169 11.63 50.00 1.70
CA GLU A 169 10.69 51.13 1.71
C GLU A 169 10.99 52.10 2.86
N LYS A 170 11.25 51.57 4.07
CA LYS A 170 11.68 52.39 5.22
C LYS A 170 12.98 53.13 4.94
N TYR A 171 14.01 52.45 4.43
CA TYR A 171 15.30 53.08 4.12
C TYR A 171 15.18 54.14 3.01
N LYS A 172 14.34 53.90 1.98
CA LYS A 172 14.02 54.90 0.96
C LYS A 172 13.38 56.14 1.58
N SER A 173 12.36 55.96 2.44
CA SER A 173 11.70 57.08 3.12
C SER A 173 12.67 57.88 4.01
N VAL A 174 13.56 57.21 4.75
CA VAL A 174 14.60 57.88 5.55
C VAL A 174 15.58 58.63 4.65
N ALA A 175 16.03 58.03 3.55
CA ALA A 175 16.94 58.69 2.61
C ALA A 175 16.29 59.94 1.97
N GLU A 176 15.01 59.86 1.59
CA GLU A 176 14.23 60.99 1.08
C GLU A 176 14.08 62.09 2.14
N HIS A 177 13.78 61.74 3.39
CA HIS A 177 13.71 62.71 4.50
C HIS A 177 15.04 63.39 4.78
N VAL A 178 16.15 62.65 4.79
CA VAL A 178 17.51 63.20 4.98
C VAL A 178 17.90 64.11 3.81
N ALA A 179 17.56 63.73 2.57
CA ALA A 179 17.79 64.56 1.40
C ALA A 179 16.98 65.87 1.45
N ALA A 180 15.69 65.80 1.83
CA ALA A 180 14.83 66.97 2.01
C ALA A 180 15.34 67.89 3.13
N ARG A 181 15.79 67.33 4.26
CA ARG A 181 16.38 68.10 5.36
C ARG A 181 17.68 68.80 4.95
N ARG A 182 18.57 68.12 4.23
CA ARG A 182 19.78 68.74 3.67
C ARG A 182 19.47 69.89 2.71
N GLN A 183 18.45 69.75 1.86
CA GLN A 183 18.02 70.84 0.98
C GLN A 183 17.44 72.03 1.76
N ALA A 184 16.72 71.78 2.84
CA ALA A 184 16.24 72.84 3.72
C ALA A 184 17.40 73.56 4.45
N GLU A 185 18.40 72.82 4.92
CA GLU A 185 19.60 73.37 5.57
C GLU A 185 20.51 74.14 4.58
N LEU A 186 20.56 73.76 3.30
CA LEU A 186 21.25 74.55 2.26
C LEU A 186 20.48 75.83 1.84
N GLY A 187 19.19 75.93 2.16
CA GLY A 187 18.34 77.09 1.87
C GLY A 187 18.29 78.13 2.99
N SER A 188 18.71 77.78 4.22
CA SER A 188 18.77 78.70 5.36
C SER A 188 20.19 79.22 5.57
N THR A 189 20.55 80.29 4.88
CA THR A 189 21.75 81.07 5.21
C THR A 189 21.53 81.85 6.51
N SER A 190 21.82 81.24 7.65
CA SER A 190 22.14 81.97 8.88
C SER A 190 23.30 81.26 9.57
N LYS A 191 24.46 81.92 9.52
CA LYS A 191 25.67 81.56 10.24
C LYS A 191 25.37 81.36 11.72
N ASP A 192 25.70 80.20 12.26
CA ASP A 192 26.17 80.10 13.64
C ASP A 192 27.17 78.94 13.75
N GLU A 193 28.25 79.20 14.47
CA GLU A 193 29.40 78.31 14.60
C GLU A 193 29.12 77.20 15.61
N GLY A 194 29.50 75.96 15.29
CA GLY A 194 29.55 74.87 16.25
C GLY A 194 29.04 73.54 15.73
N GLU A 195 29.62 73.01 14.66
CA GLU A 195 29.41 71.62 14.26
C GLU A 195 30.07 70.68 15.30
N LYS A 196 29.29 70.26 16.30
CA LYS A 196 29.61 69.07 17.10
C LYS A 196 29.08 67.83 16.36
N PRO A 197 29.85 66.72 16.33
CA PRO A 197 29.48 65.54 15.57
C PRO A 197 28.27 64.90 16.24
N THR A 198 27.14 64.91 15.53
CA THR A 198 25.94 64.19 15.92
C THR A 198 26.24 62.70 16.04
N VAL A 199 26.13 62.22 17.28
CA VAL A 199 26.21 60.86 17.81
C VAL A 199 25.78 59.80 16.79
N ALA A 200 26.73 59.35 15.96
CA ALA A 200 26.55 58.24 15.05
C ALA A 200 27.12 56.98 15.72
N VAL A 201 26.20 56.16 16.26
CA VAL A 201 26.41 54.77 16.68
C VAL A 201 27.44 54.61 17.82
N VAL A 202 27.00 54.91 19.04
CA VAL A 202 27.81 54.67 20.25
C VAL A 202 27.52 53.28 20.80
N ASN A 203 28.55 52.43 20.81
CA ASN A 203 28.51 51.09 21.41
C ASN A 203 28.33 51.18 22.93
N MET A 204 27.67 50.21 23.58
CA MET A 204 27.38 50.21 25.03
C MET A 204 28.61 50.39 25.92
N LYS A 205 29.79 49.96 25.46
CA LYS A 205 31.07 50.24 26.13
C LYS A 205 31.43 51.72 26.10
N GLN A 206 31.25 52.36 24.95
CA GLN A 206 31.51 53.79 24.76
C GLN A 206 30.48 54.64 25.52
N ILE A 207 29.20 54.23 25.56
CA ILE A 207 28.18 54.89 26.40
C ILE A 207 28.59 54.84 27.88
N ARG A 208 29.02 53.67 28.36
CA ARG A 208 29.47 53.49 29.74
C ARG A 208 30.72 54.34 30.04
N GLU A 209 31.67 54.38 29.12
CA GLU A 209 32.92 55.14 29.25
C GLU A 209 32.66 56.65 29.25
N LEU A 210 31.79 57.15 28.37
CA LEU A 210 31.35 58.55 28.33
C LEU A 210 30.63 58.97 29.62
N LEU A 211 29.78 58.11 30.17
CA LEU A 211 29.09 58.34 31.45
C LEU A 211 30.02 58.25 32.67
N SER A 212 31.17 57.59 32.56
CA SER A 212 32.14 57.46 33.67
C SER A 212 33.24 58.52 33.62
N SER A 213 33.56 59.07 32.45
CA SER A 213 34.37 60.29 32.33
C SER A 213 33.56 61.49 32.84
N HIS A 214 33.88 61.98 34.04
CA HIS A 214 33.23 63.15 34.68
C HIS A 214 33.56 64.50 34.01
N SER A 215 33.81 64.53 32.70
CA SER A 215 34.35 65.69 31.97
C SER A 215 33.45 66.20 30.84
N ILE A 216 32.18 65.76 30.77
CA ILE A 216 31.26 66.13 29.69
C ILE A 216 29.99 66.73 30.30
N ASP A 217 29.81 68.03 30.11
CA ASP A 217 28.55 68.71 30.37
C ASP A 217 27.55 68.28 29.28
N LEU A 218 26.76 67.26 29.60
CA LEU A 218 25.67 66.78 28.74
C LEU A 218 24.50 67.75 28.87
N ASP A 219 23.94 68.17 27.73
CA ASP A 219 22.75 69.02 27.70
C ASP A 219 21.44 68.18 27.71
N GLU A 220 20.29 68.85 27.83
CA GLU A 220 18.99 68.14 27.86
C GLU A 220 18.73 67.32 26.58
N SER A 221 19.35 67.71 25.47
CA SER A 221 19.23 67.00 24.19
C SER A 221 20.03 65.70 24.20
N ASP A 222 21.24 65.72 24.76
CA ASP A 222 22.09 64.55 24.94
C ASP A 222 21.45 63.52 25.87
N TYR A 223 20.85 63.97 26.98
CA TYR A 223 20.13 63.07 27.88
C TYR A 223 18.91 62.43 27.23
N ARG A 224 18.17 63.16 26.38
CA ARG A 224 17.04 62.58 25.62
C ARG A 224 17.52 61.56 24.59
N ALA A 225 18.59 61.87 23.85
CA ALA A 225 19.18 60.95 22.88
C ALA A 225 19.68 59.67 23.55
N LEU A 226 20.40 59.81 24.67
CA LEU A 226 20.87 58.68 25.47
C LEU A 226 19.73 57.84 26.03
N SER A 227 18.66 58.48 26.53
CA SER A 227 17.48 57.78 27.05
C SER A 227 16.78 56.94 25.98
N ASN A 228 16.65 57.47 24.76
CA ASN A 228 16.07 56.74 23.63
C ASN A 228 16.93 55.53 23.25
N VAL A 229 18.26 55.70 23.14
CA VAL A 229 19.19 54.60 22.83
C VAL A 229 19.14 53.51 23.90
N LEU A 230 19.08 53.90 25.18
CA LEU A 230 18.96 52.94 26.29
C LEU A 230 17.62 52.21 26.29
N LEU A 231 16.52 52.90 25.94
CA LEU A 231 15.20 52.30 25.81
C LEU A 231 15.15 51.29 24.65
N ASP A 232 15.71 51.65 23.50
CA ASP A 232 15.83 50.76 22.34
C ASP A 232 16.65 49.51 22.67
N LEU A 233 17.80 49.67 23.34
CA LEU A 233 18.59 48.52 23.81
C LEU A 233 17.82 47.64 24.81
N CYS A 234 17.00 48.24 25.68
CA CYS A 234 16.18 47.49 26.63
C CYS A 234 15.13 46.66 25.89
N ASN A 235 14.46 47.26 24.90
CA ASN A 235 13.48 46.60 24.04
C ASN A 235 14.11 45.45 23.23
N ASP A 236 15.30 45.67 22.64
CA ASP A 236 16.04 44.64 21.91
C ASP A 236 16.38 43.45 22.81
N LYS A 237 16.87 43.72 24.03
CA LYS A 237 17.17 42.67 25.01
C LYS A 237 15.91 41.90 25.42
N GLN A 238 14.78 42.58 25.56
CA GLN A 238 13.50 41.97 25.87
C GLN A 238 13.00 41.09 24.71
N MET A 239 13.18 41.53 23.46
CA MET A 239 12.88 40.73 22.27
C MET A 239 13.79 39.50 22.17
N ALA A 240 15.10 39.65 22.38
CA ALA A 240 16.04 38.53 22.37
C ALA A 240 15.68 37.46 23.42
N LEU A 241 15.31 37.88 24.64
CA LEU A 241 14.80 36.98 25.67
C LEU A 241 13.49 36.29 25.25
N ALA A 242 12.58 36.99 24.59
CA ALA A 242 11.34 36.40 24.09
C ALA A 242 11.61 35.33 23.01
N HIS A 243 12.51 35.60 22.06
CA HIS A 243 12.94 34.62 21.07
C HIS A 243 13.61 33.40 21.71
N GLN A 244 14.51 33.61 22.68
CA GLN A 244 15.14 32.52 23.42
C GLN A 244 14.11 31.66 24.17
N ARG A 245 13.12 32.27 24.83
CA ARG A 245 12.02 31.54 25.49
C ARG A 245 11.20 30.71 24.51
N ARG A 246 10.87 31.25 23.32
CA ARG A 246 10.17 30.50 22.27
C ARG A 246 11.01 29.33 21.75
N ALA A 247 12.29 29.55 21.48
CA ALA A 247 13.20 28.50 21.04
C ALA A 247 13.31 27.37 22.07
N ASN A 248 13.49 27.71 23.35
CA ASN A 248 13.51 26.73 24.44
C ASN A 248 12.19 25.96 24.55
N LYS A 249 11.04 26.61 24.30
CA LYS A 249 9.74 25.92 24.26
C LYS A 249 9.66 24.89 23.12
N ILE A 250 10.14 25.24 21.93
CA ILE A 250 10.20 24.31 20.78
C ILE A 250 11.13 23.13 21.08
N LEU A 251 12.31 23.40 21.64
CA LEU A 251 13.25 22.35 22.05
C LEU A 251 12.67 21.44 23.11
N GLY A 252 11.98 21.99 24.11
CA GLY A 252 11.28 21.21 25.14
C GLY A 252 10.21 20.28 24.54
N ASN A 253 9.41 20.77 23.59
CA ASN A 253 8.40 19.94 22.91
C ASN A 253 9.06 18.81 22.11
N ARG A 254 10.14 19.10 21.37
CA ARG A 254 10.88 18.08 20.61
C ARG A 254 11.53 17.04 21.52
N LEU A 255 12.09 17.47 22.65
CA LEU A 255 12.64 16.57 23.66
C LEU A 255 11.55 15.61 24.16
N TYR A 256 10.37 16.16 24.50
CA TYR A 256 9.22 15.37 24.95
C TYR A 256 8.76 14.35 23.89
N GLU A 257 8.68 14.73 22.61
CA GLU A 257 8.35 13.80 21.52
C GLU A 257 9.39 12.67 21.38
N VAL A 258 10.68 13.00 21.51
CA VAL A 258 11.77 12.00 21.45
C VAL A 258 11.72 11.06 22.65
N GLU A 259 11.52 11.58 23.87
CA GLU A 259 11.35 10.78 25.08
C GLU A 259 10.15 9.83 24.97
N GLN A 260 9.02 10.31 24.43
CA GLN A 260 7.84 9.48 24.19
C GLN A 260 8.11 8.34 23.19
N ARG A 261 8.82 8.63 22.10
CA ARG A 261 9.24 7.61 21.11
C ARG A 261 10.19 6.59 21.73
N LEU A 262 11.12 7.04 22.57
CA LEU A 262 12.08 6.16 23.24
C LEU A 262 11.37 5.24 24.23
N GLN A 263 10.43 5.75 25.04
CA GLN A 263 9.59 4.94 25.92
C GLN A 263 8.76 3.90 25.15
N GLY A 264 8.19 4.28 24.00
CA GLY A 264 7.46 3.34 23.14
C GLY A 264 8.33 2.21 22.60
N LEU A 265 9.58 2.51 22.23
CA LEU A 265 10.56 1.52 21.78
C LEU A 265 11.07 0.62 22.92
N GLU A 266 11.21 1.15 24.13
CA GLU A 266 11.56 0.36 25.31
C GLU A 266 10.42 -0.56 25.77
N ALA A 267 9.17 -0.08 25.72
CA ALA A 267 7.99 -0.90 25.97
C ALA A 267 7.76 -1.96 24.88
N GLY A 268 8.18 -1.67 23.64
CA GLY A 268 8.17 -2.61 22.51
C GLY A 268 9.20 -3.75 22.62
N LYS A 269 10.19 -3.64 23.52
CA LYS A 269 11.11 -4.75 23.85
C LYS A 269 10.47 -5.73 24.83
N SER A 270 9.40 -6.40 24.41
CA SER A 270 8.99 -7.67 25.03
C SER A 270 9.96 -8.78 24.60
N PRO A 271 10.41 -9.68 25.50
CA PRO A 271 11.45 -10.65 25.19
C PRO A 271 10.87 -11.83 24.40
N ARG A 272 10.65 -11.68 23.09
CA ARG A 272 10.23 -12.80 22.23
C ARG A 272 10.88 -12.75 20.86
N SER A 273 12.10 -13.27 20.79
CA SER A 273 12.55 -14.09 19.67
C SER A 273 13.71 -14.98 20.13
N VAL A 274 13.42 -15.99 20.95
CA VAL A 274 14.29 -17.16 21.01
C VAL A 274 13.95 -17.99 19.77
N SER A 275 14.82 -17.95 18.77
CA SER A 275 14.77 -18.83 17.61
C SER A 275 14.74 -20.30 18.06
N PRO A 276 13.82 -21.14 17.57
CA PRO A 276 13.91 -22.56 17.79
C PRO A 276 14.94 -23.12 16.79
N ARG A 277 16.18 -23.29 17.25
CA ARG A 277 17.21 -24.02 16.52
C ARG A 277 17.46 -25.33 17.26
N LEU A 278 17.11 -26.42 16.58
CA LEU A 278 17.58 -27.80 16.72
C LEU A 278 17.54 -28.40 18.12
N ASP A 279 16.66 -29.39 18.31
CA ASP A 279 17.07 -30.71 18.79
C ASP A 279 15.90 -31.71 18.64
N VAL A 280 16.25 -33.00 18.57
CA VAL A 280 15.38 -34.19 18.59
C VAL A 280 14.89 -34.69 17.23
N ILE A 281 15.74 -35.48 16.55
CA ILE A 281 15.35 -36.84 16.12
C ILE A 281 16.54 -37.78 16.40
N GLN A 282 16.54 -38.37 17.60
CA GLN A 282 17.11 -39.68 17.86
C GLN A 282 15.94 -40.56 18.36
N LYS A 283 15.43 -41.41 17.46
CA LYS A 283 15.03 -42.81 17.67
C LYS A 283 14.31 -43.30 16.44
#